data_AF-A0A2V5QGE8-F1
#
_entry.id   AF-A0A2V5QGE8-F1
#
_cell.length_a   1.000
_cell.length_b   1.000
_cell.length_c   1.000
_cell.angle_alpha   90.00
_cell.angle_beta   90.00
_cell.angle_gamma   90.00
#
_symmetry.space_group_name_H-M   'P 1'
#
loop_
_entity.id
_entity.type
_entity.pdbx_description
1 polymer ?
#
loop_
_entity_poly.entity_id
_entity_poly.type
_entity_poly.pdbx_seq_one_letter_code
_entity_poly.pdbx_strand_id
1 'polypeptide(L)'
;SVFGSPGANDNGTGVAATLALARRFVGRTPQHTMRFVAFVNEEPPYFLSGEMGSFIYAGRCRARGDKISAMISLETIGYFSDAPHSQTYPSPGLGLFYPKVGNFIGFVSNVHSRTLLRRVVAAFRKHAKIPSEGAALPAFVPGVSWSDQWSFWRNGYPGIMVTDTAPFRYPYYHSSSDTPDKLDYDRFALVVSGMEKVIEDLDKL
;
A
#
# COMPACT_ATOMS: atom_id res chain seq x y z
N SER A 1 -3.87 9.06 8.56
CA SER A 1 -3.61 9.79 9.82
C SER A 1 -4.83 10.28 10.55
N VAL A 2 -4.88 9.94 11.83
CA VAL A 2 -5.88 10.34 12.81
C VAL A 2 -5.63 11.74 13.39
N PHE A 3 -6.66 12.32 14.00
CA PHE A 3 -6.57 13.60 14.70
C PHE A 3 -5.49 13.58 15.80
N GLY A 4 -4.62 14.58 15.82
CA GLY A 4 -3.52 14.70 16.79
C GLY A 4 -2.24 13.94 16.44
N SER A 5 -2.22 13.21 15.32
CA SER A 5 -1.01 12.60 14.75
C SER A 5 -0.40 13.52 13.69
N PRO A 6 0.92 13.77 13.68
CA PRO A 6 1.58 14.44 12.55
C PRO A 6 1.50 13.62 11.25
N GLY A 7 1.38 12.30 11.36
CA GLY A 7 1.10 11.42 10.23
C GLY A 7 2.25 11.23 9.25
N ALA A 8 3.49 11.25 9.75
CA ALA A 8 4.66 11.13 8.90
C ALA A 8 4.69 9.80 8.15
N ASN A 9 4.52 8.68 8.84
CA ASN A 9 4.42 7.37 8.21
C ASN A 9 2.99 7.11 7.71
N ASP A 10 1.97 7.34 8.55
CA ASP A 10 0.54 7.17 8.26
C ASP A 10 -0.13 8.52 8.00
N ASN A 11 -0.39 8.92 6.76
CA ASN A 11 0.07 8.28 5.52
C ASN A 11 0.92 9.24 4.68
N GLY A 12 1.72 10.07 5.36
CA GLY A 12 2.65 11.01 4.74
C GLY A 12 3.62 10.33 3.79
N THR A 13 4.08 9.12 4.11
CA THR A 13 4.94 8.32 3.22
C THR A 13 4.22 7.90 1.94
N GLY A 14 2.97 7.44 2.02
CA GLY A 14 2.16 7.10 0.84
C GLY A 14 1.92 8.30 -0.06
N VAL A 15 1.64 9.48 0.52
CA VAL A 15 1.47 10.73 -0.23
C VAL A 15 2.79 11.17 -0.88
N ALA A 16 3.90 11.17 -0.14
CA ALA A 16 5.21 11.53 -0.65
C ALA A 16 5.64 10.61 -1.80
N ALA A 17 5.41 9.30 -1.67
CA ALA A 17 5.66 8.33 -2.74
C ALA A 17 4.79 8.57 -3.96
N THR A 18 3.50 8.85 -3.77
CA THR A 18 2.56 9.16 -4.86
C THR A 18 3.03 10.38 -5.66
N LEU A 19 3.43 11.46 -4.97
CA LEU A 19 3.96 12.67 -5.61
C LEU A 19 5.30 12.41 -6.33
N ALA A 20 6.20 11.65 -5.70
CA ALA A 20 7.48 11.30 -6.29
C ALA A 20 7.31 10.46 -7.56
N LEU A 21 6.42 9.46 -7.53
CA LEU A 21 6.10 8.65 -8.71
C LEU A 21 5.44 9.50 -9.79
N ALA A 22 4.43 10.31 -9.45
CA ALA A 22 3.78 11.20 -10.41
C ALA A 22 4.81 12.07 -11.14
N ARG A 23 5.77 12.66 -10.42
CA ARG A 23 6.88 13.44 -10.98
C ARG A 23 7.76 12.61 -11.92
N ARG A 24 8.07 11.36 -11.59
CA ARG A 24 8.92 10.47 -12.43
C ARG A 24 8.24 10.02 -13.73
N PHE A 25 6.91 10.03 -13.76
CA PHE A 25 6.12 9.70 -14.95
C PHE A 25 5.72 10.91 -15.81
N VAL A 26 6.07 12.14 -15.40
CA VAL A 26 5.89 13.33 -16.25
C VAL A 26 6.64 13.17 -17.56
N GLY A 27 5.98 13.50 -18.68
CA GLY A 27 6.56 13.44 -20.02
C GLY A 27 6.70 12.03 -20.61
N ARG A 28 6.30 10.99 -19.87
CA ARG A 28 6.21 9.63 -20.41
C ARG A 28 4.88 9.44 -21.15
N THR A 29 4.87 8.56 -22.14
CA THR A 29 3.69 8.18 -22.91
C THR A 29 3.30 6.74 -22.57
N PRO A 30 2.56 6.51 -21.46
CA PRO A 30 2.16 5.17 -21.08
C PRO A 30 1.12 4.59 -22.04
N GLN A 31 1.08 3.27 -22.17
CA GLN A 31 0.04 2.56 -22.94
C GLN A 31 -1.31 2.60 -22.23
N HIS A 32 -1.29 2.68 -20.90
CA HIS A 32 -2.47 2.77 -20.04
C HIS A 32 -2.60 4.14 -19.40
N THR A 33 -3.83 4.54 -19.09
CA THR A 33 -4.06 5.74 -18.28
C THR A 33 -3.56 5.52 -16.86
N MET A 34 -2.56 6.30 -16.44
CA MET A 34 -2.07 6.32 -15.07
C MET A 34 -2.75 7.46 -14.30
N ARG A 35 -3.30 7.15 -13.12
CA ARG A 35 -3.88 8.15 -12.22
C ARG A 35 -3.19 8.06 -10.87
N PHE A 36 -2.56 9.15 -10.45
CA PHE A 36 -1.99 9.32 -9.10
C PHE A 36 -3.01 10.10 -8.28
N VAL A 37 -3.52 9.50 -7.20
CA VAL A 37 -4.66 10.03 -6.45
C VAL A 37 -4.35 9.99 -4.96
N ALA A 38 -4.57 11.11 -4.27
CA ALA A 38 -4.57 11.17 -2.81
C ALA A 38 -6.02 11.22 -2.33
N PHE A 39 -6.44 10.22 -1.55
CA PHE A 39 -7.80 10.13 -1.04
C PHE A 39 -7.93 10.85 0.30
N VAL A 40 -9.15 11.32 0.56
CA VAL A 40 -9.55 11.91 1.84
C VAL A 40 -10.37 10.91 2.64
N ASN A 41 -10.47 11.12 3.95
CA ASN A 41 -11.37 10.38 4.85
C ASN A 41 -11.13 8.86 4.85
N GLU A 42 -9.87 8.42 4.80
CA GLU A 42 -9.52 7.02 4.99
C GLU A 42 -9.78 6.61 6.44
N GLU A 43 -9.42 7.48 7.39
CA GLU A 43 -9.38 7.17 8.82
C GLU A 43 -10.74 7.25 9.54
N PRO A 44 -10.87 6.69 10.77
CA PRO A 44 -12.04 6.89 11.61
C PRO A 44 -12.36 8.38 11.80
N PRO A 45 -13.65 8.78 11.77
CA PRO A 45 -14.86 7.94 11.81
C PRO A 45 -15.32 7.37 10.45
N TYR A 46 -14.61 7.65 9.35
CA TYR A 46 -15.05 7.28 7.99
C TYR A 46 -14.52 5.93 7.51
N PHE A 47 -13.52 5.39 8.18
CA PHE A 47 -12.87 4.13 7.81
C PHE A 47 -13.84 2.98 7.56
N LEU A 48 -13.63 2.27 6.45
CA LEU A 48 -14.45 1.15 5.96
C LEU A 48 -15.94 1.50 5.79
N SER A 49 -16.25 2.75 5.44
CA SER A 49 -17.61 3.22 5.17
C SER A 49 -17.78 3.72 3.74
N GLY A 50 -19.03 4.04 3.38
CA GLY A 50 -19.35 4.68 2.08
C GLY A 50 -18.87 6.13 1.94
N GLU A 51 -18.38 6.73 3.03
CA GLU A 51 -17.95 8.13 3.07
C GLU A 51 -16.46 8.33 2.78
N MET A 52 -15.68 7.24 2.66
CA MET A 52 -14.29 7.30 2.23
C MET A 52 -14.18 7.92 0.84
N GLY A 53 -13.22 8.81 0.65
CA GLY A 53 -12.98 9.44 -0.66
C GLY A 53 -12.68 8.39 -1.75
N SER A 54 -11.95 7.32 -1.40
CA SER A 54 -11.69 6.19 -2.30
C SER A 54 -12.94 5.41 -2.67
N PHE A 55 -13.91 5.26 -1.76
CA PHE A 55 -15.17 4.57 -2.03
C PHE A 55 -16.02 5.34 -3.03
N ILE A 56 -16.18 6.65 -2.81
CA ILE A 56 -16.90 7.54 -3.71
C ILE A 56 -16.21 7.55 -5.08
N TYR A 57 -14.88 7.65 -5.11
CA TYR A 57 -14.12 7.67 -6.35
C TYR A 57 -14.26 6.36 -7.14
N ALA A 58 -14.10 5.21 -6.48
CA ALA A 58 -14.25 3.89 -7.11
C ALA A 58 -15.69 3.68 -7.64
N GLY A 59 -16.71 4.10 -6.89
CA GLY A 59 -18.10 4.07 -7.32
C GLY A 59 -18.35 4.94 -8.56
N ARG A 60 -17.75 6.14 -8.62
CA ARG A 60 -17.83 7.00 -9.82
C ARG A 60 -17.12 6.39 -11.03
N CYS A 61 -15.97 5.75 -10.82
CA CYS A 61 -15.28 5.00 -11.89
C CYS A 61 -16.17 3.88 -12.43
N ARG A 62 -16.83 3.14 -11.52
CA ARG A 62 -17.76 2.06 -11.88
C ARG A 62 -18.95 2.59 -12.67
N ALA A 63 -19.56 3.69 -12.23
CA ALA A 63 -20.70 4.30 -12.90
C ALA A 63 -20.37 4.80 -14.32
N ARG A 64 -19.14 5.27 -14.56
CA ARG A 64 -18.67 5.66 -15.90
C ARG A 64 -18.25 4.48 -16.79
N GLY A 65 -18.14 3.27 -16.22
CA GLY A 65 -17.61 2.12 -16.95
C GLY A 65 -16.09 2.12 -17.11
N ASP A 66 -15.35 2.85 -16.26
CA ASP A 66 -13.88 2.85 -16.28
C ASP A 66 -13.35 1.41 -16.10
N LYS A 67 -12.42 0.99 -16.97
CA LYS A 67 -11.74 -0.31 -16.89
C LYS A 67 -10.42 -0.19 -16.14
N ILE A 68 -10.47 -0.32 -14.81
CA ILE A 68 -9.27 -0.25 -13.96
C ILE A 68 -8.65 -1.65 -13.86
N SER A 69 -7.47 -1.83 -14.47
CA SER A 69 -6.73 -3.09 -14.51
C SER A 69 -5.91 -3.34 -13.24
N ALA A 70 -5.52 -2.28 -12.53
CA ALA A 70 -4.81 -2.34 -11.27
C ALA A 70 -5.07 -1.10 -10.42
N MET A 71 -5.40 -1.31 -9.14
CA MET A 71 -5.28 -0.30 -8.09
C MET A 71 -4.15 -0.71 -7.13
N ILE A 72 -3.30 0.25 -6.77
CA ILE A 72 -2.20 0.05 -5.83
C ILE A 72 -2.36 1.09 -4.72
N SER A 73 -2.71 0.65 -3.52
CA SER A 73 -2.72 1.48 -2.31
C SER A 73 -1.32 1.53 -1.72
N LEU A 74 -0.81 2.72 -1.44
CA LEU A 74 0.45 2.93 -0.72
C LEU A 74 0.09 3.32 0.71
N GLU A 75 0.14 2.36 1.63
CA GLU A 75 -0.36 2.50 3.00
C GLU A 75 0.78 2.25 3.98
N THR A 76 1.35 3.33 4.53
CA THR A 76 2.52 3.32 5.43
C THR A 76 3.69 2.54 4.85
N ILE A 77 4.72 3.22 4.34
CA ILE A 77 5.81 2.53 3.61
C ILE A 77 7.20 3.02 4.02
N GLY A 78 7.31 3.69 5.16
CA GLY A 78 8.53 4.34 5.61
C GLY A 78 9.22 3.71 6.81
N TYR A 79 8.64 2.70 7.47
CA TYR A 79 9.22 2.12 8.69
C TYR A 79 9.77 0.70 8.50
N PHE A 80 11.02 0.51 8.92
CA PHE A 80 11.72 -0.78 8.87
C PHE A 80 12.45 -1.01 10.19
N SER A 81 12.58 -2.27 10.59
CA SER A 81 13.34 -2.65 11.77
C SER A 81 14.08 -3.96 11.56
N ASP A 82 15.39 -3.94 11.81
CA ASP A 82 16.24 -5.13 11.82
C ASP A 82 16.31 -5.82 13.19
N ALA A 83 15.63 -5.27 14.21
CA ALA A 83 15.59 -5.89 15.52
C ALA A 83 14.91 -7.28 15.45
N PRO A 84 15.43 -8.29 16.17
CA PRO A 84 14.75 -9.57 16.31
C PRO A 84 13.32 -9.39 16.80
N HIS A 85 12.39 -10.16 16.24
CA HIS A 85 10.96 -10.15 16.63
C HIS A 85 10.24 -8.81 16.44
N SER A 86 10.77 -7.89 15.63
CA SER A 86 10.13 -6.59 15.37
C SER A 86 8.93 -6.66 14.42
N GLN A 87 8.54 -7.85 13.98
CA GLN A 87 7.36 -8.06 13.15
C GLN A 87 6.36 -8.96 13.87
N THR A 88 5.13 -8.47 13.98
CA THR A 88 3.98 -9.23 14.46
C THR A 88 2.97 -9.44 13.31
N TYR A 89 1.91 -10.22 13.56
CA TYR A 89 0.90 -10.53 12.55
C TYR A 89 -0.48 -10.60 13.20
N PRO A 90 -1.57 -10.32 12.45
CA PRO A 90 -2.94 -10.32 12.97
C PRO A 90 -3.40 -11.71 13.46
N SER A 91 -2.78 -12.78 12.99
CA SER A 91 -3.05 -14.14 13.48
C SER A 91 -1.75 -14.90 13.76
N PRO A 92 -1.69 -15.70 14.85
CA PRO A 92 -0.49 -16.47 15.19
C PRO A 92 -0.05 -17.43 14.08
N GLY A 93 -1.00 -17.95 13.29
CA GLY A 93 -0.71 -18.86 12.18
C GLY A 93 0.08 -18.22 11.04
N LEU A 94 -0.12 -16.92 10.76
CA LEU A 94 0.66 -16.20 9.73
C LEU A 94 2.12 -16.06 10.15
N GLY A 95 2.40 -15.85 11.43
CA GLY A 95 3.77 -15.72 11.96
C GLY A 95 4.63 -16.98 11.84
N LEU A 96 4.06 -18.12 11.44
CA LEU A 96 4.80 -19.34 11.11
C LEU A 96 5.31 -19.36 9.66
N PHE A 97 4.68 -18.60 8.76
CA PHE A 97 5.00 -18.58 7.33
C PHE A 97 5.75 -17.33 6.89
N TYR A 98 5.66 -16.24 7.67
CA TYR A 98 6.24 -14.94 7.33
C TYR A 98 7.39 -14.56 8.29
N PRO A 99 8.31 -13.67 7.87
CA PRO A 99 9.48 -13.28 8.65
C PRO A 99 9.16 -12.70 10.04
N LYS A 100 10.01 -12.98 11.03
CA LYS A 100 9.91 -12.39 12.38
C LYS A 100 10.60 -11.03 12.51
N VAL A 101 11.37 -10.62 11.50
CA VAL A 101 12.09 -9.35 11.44
C VAL A 101 11.39 -8.44 10.44
N GLY A 102 11.16 -7.19 10.82
CA GLY A 102 10.35 -6.21 10.07
C GLY A 102 11.16 -5.40 9.06
N ASN A 103 12.10 -6.03 8.33
CA ASN A 103 12.99 -5.36 7.38
C ASN A 103 12.61 -5.62 5.91
N PHE A 104 11.32 -5.83 5.66
CA PHE A 104 10.74 -6.09 4.34
C PHE A 104 9.56 -5.16 4.06
N ILE A 105 9.22 -4.98 2.78
CA ILE A 105 7.97 -4.33 2.39
C ILE A 105 6.89 -5.39 2.06
N GLY A 106 5.69 -5.22 2.59
CA GLY A 106 4.56 -6.10 2.39
C GLY A 106 3.71 -5.71 1.19
N PHE A 107 3.23 -6.71 0.46
CA PHE A 107 2.23 -6.60 -0.60
C PHE A 107 1.04 -7.48 -0.23
N VAL A 108 -0.12 -6.86 0.00
CA VAL A 108 -1.30 -7.55 0.50
C VAL A 108 -2.46 -7.38 -0.47
N SER A 109 -3.21 -8.45 -0.72
CA SER A 109 -4.43 -8.38 -1.53
C SER A 109 -5.52 -9.32 -1.02
N ASN A 110 -6.74 -9.13 -1.50
CA ASN A 110 -7.75 -10.18 -1.41
C ASN A 110 -7.41 -11.35 -2.36
N VAL A 111 -8.03 -12.51 -2.13
CA VAL A 111 -7.84 -13.71 -2.97
C VAL A 111 -8.21 -13.49 -4.45
N HIS A 112 -9.16 -12.59 -4.73
CA HIS A 112 -9.60 -12.28 -6.10
C HIS A 112 -8.51 -11.52 -6.88
N SER A 113 -7.75 -10.67 -6.20
CA SER A 113 -6.65 -9.89 -6.79
C SER A 113 -5.30 -10.64 -6.78
N ARG A 114 -5.29 -11.94 -6.46
CA ARG A 114 -4.05 -12.74 -6.35
C ARG A 114 -3.17 -12.71 -7.61
N THR A 115 -3.79 -12.64 -8.80
CA THR A 115 -3.05 -12.60 -10.07
C THR A 115 -2.32 -11.27 -10.21
N LEU A 116 -2.98 -10.16 -9.87
CA LEU A 116 -2.36 -8.83 -9.83
C LEU A 116 -1.23 -8.82 -8.80
N LEU A 117 -1.47 -9.34 -7.59
CA LEU A 117 -0.48 -9.41 -6.53
C LEU A 117 0.79 -10.14 -6.97
N ARG A 118 0.65 -11.36 -7.53
CA ARG A 118 1.81 -12.14 -7.98
C ARG A 118 2.63 -11.41 -9.03
N ARG A 119 1.96 -10.73 -9.98
CA ARG A 119 2.63 -9.93 -11.02
C ARG A 119 3.40 -8.78 -10.41
N VAL A 120 2.78 -8.02 -9.51
CA VAL A 120 3.43 -6.87 -8.85
C VAL A 120 4.61 -7.32 -8.01
N VAL A 121 4.47 -8.37 -7.19
CA VAL A 121 5.57 -8.88 -6.35
C VAL A 121 6.72 -9.40 -7.23
N ALA A 122 6.43 -10.11 -8.32
CA ALA A 122 7.45 -10.57 -9.24
C ALA A 122 8.19 -9.41 -9.93
N ALA A 123 7.46 -8.40 -10.42
CA ALA A 123 8.04 -7.20 -10.99
C ALA A 123 8.89 -6.45 -9.96
N PHE A 124 8.39 -6.27 -8.73
CA PHE A 124 9.13 -5.60 -7.67
C PHE A 124 10.44 -6.33 -7.35
N ARG A 125 10.39 -7.66 -7.15
CA ARG A 125 11.58 -8.47 -6.83
C ARG A 125 12.62 -8.51 -7.96
N LYS A 126 12.23 -8.26 -9.21
CA LYS A 126 13.16 -8.16 -10.34
C LYS A 126 14.05 -6.92 -10.25
N HIS A 127 13.54 -5.83 -9.67
CA HIS A 127 14.18 -4.51 -9.74
C HIS A 127 14.61 -3.95 -8.38
N ALA A 128 13.88 -4.28 -7.31
CA ALA A 128 14.07 -3.71 -6.00
C ALA A 128 15.18 -4.42 -5.21
N LYS A 129 15.94 -3.64 -4.44
CA LYS A 129 17.03 -4.11 -3.58
C LYS A 129 16.60 -4.18 -2.11
N ILE A 130 15.36 -4.58 -1.86
CA ILE A 130 14.80 -4.70 -0.50
C ILE A 130 13.96 -5.97 -0.41
N PRO A 131 14.00 -6.71 0.73
CA PRO A 131 13.15 -7.86 0.94
C PRO A 131 11.67 -7.48 0.79
N SER A 132 10.88 -8.40 0.24
CA SER A 132 9.44 -8.20 0.09
C SER A 132 8.64 -9.45 0.35
N GLU A 133 7.45 -9.28 0.92
CA GLU A 133 6.53 -10.38 1.20
C GLU A 133 5.18 -10.16 0.55
N GLY A 134 4.60 -11.24 0.02
CA GLY A 134 3.30 -11.22 -0.66
C GLY A 134 2.26 -12.04 0.09
N ALA A 135 1.07 -11.51 0.31
CA ALA A 135 -0.04 -12.19 0.96
C ALA A 135 -1.38 -11.94 0.22
N ALA A 136 -1.93 -12.98 -0.39
CA ALA A 136 -3.30 -12.97 -0.91
C ALA A 136 -4.21 -13.72 0.08
N LEU A 137 -4.96 -12.98 0.89
CA LEU A 137 -5.72 -13.52 2.02
C LEU A 137 -7.20 -13.15 1.91
N PRO A 138 -8.12 -13.86 2.60
CA PRO A 138 -9.52 -13.44 2.67
C PRO A 138 -9.65 -12.05 3.30
N ALA A 139 -10.53 -11.21 2.75
CA ALA A 139 -10.66 -9.80 3.16
C ALA A 139 -11.19 -9.60 4.61
N PHE A 140 -11.73 -10.66 5.24
CA PHE A 140 -12.16 -10.65 6.64
C PHE A 140 -11.00 -10.80 7.63
N VAL A 141 -9.81 -11.21 7.17
CA VAL A 141 -8.62 -11.28 8.03
C VAL A 141 -8.21 -9.85 8.40
N PRO A 142 -8.05 -9.53 9.70
CA PRO A 142 -7.64 -8.20 10.14
C PRO A 142 -6.36 -7.73 9.42
N GLY A 143 -6.29 -6.45 9.04
CA GLY A 143 -5.15 -5.88 8.30
C GLY A 143 -5.21 -6.06 6.78
N VAL A 144 -5.99 -7.00 6.23
CA VAL A 144 -6.01 -7.24 4.77
C VAL A 144 -6.78 -6.14 4.03
N SER A 145 -7.87 -5.67 4.62
CA SER A 145 -8.77 -4.66 4.04
C SER A 145 -8.57 -3.26 4.60
N TRP A 146 -7.53 -3.02 5.42
CA TRP A 146 -7.34 -1.77 6.17
C TRP A 146 -6.63 -0.68 5.36
N SER A 147 -7.09 -0.39 4.15
CA SER A 147 -6.74 0.83 3.38
C SER A 147 -7.63 0.91 2.13
N ASP A 148 -7.40 1.91 1.29
CA ASP A 148 -8.22 2.30 0.14
C ASP A 148 -8.46 1.20 -0.90
N GLN A 149 -7.61 0.15 -0.97
CA GLN A 149 -7.84 -1.00 -1.85
C GLN A 149 -9.20 -1.68 -1.58
N TRP A 150 -9.69 -1.62 -0.34
CA TRP A 150 -11.00 -2.16 0.01
C TRP A 150 -12.11 -1.52 -0.83
N SER A 151 -12.10 -0.20 -0.97
CA SER A 151 -13.07 0.56 -1.78
C SER A 151 -13.14 0.07 -3.22
N PHE A 152 -11.99 -0.27 -3.81
CA PHE A 152 -11.90 -0.80 -5.16
C PHE A 152 -12.42 -2.23 -5.25
N TRP A 153 -12.13 -3.08 -4.26
CA TRP A 153 -12.69 -4.43 -4.19
C TRP A 153 -14.22 -4.41 -4.08
N ARG A 154 -14.78 -3.50 -3.28
CA ARG A 154 -16.23 -3.33 -3.14
C ARG A 154 -16.90 -2.92 -4.46
N ASN A 155 -16.16 -2.28 -5.35
CA ASN A 155 -16.63 -1.84 -6.66
C ASN A 155 -16.19 -2.77 -7.81
N GLY A 156 -15.66 -3.96 -7.50
CA GLY A 156 -15.33 -4.99 -8.47
C GLY A 156 -14.03 -4.77 -9.24
N TYR A 157 -13.12 -3.93 -8.72
CA TYR A 157 -11.82 -3.68 -9.29
C TYR A 157 -10.71 -4.49 -8.59
N PRO A 158 -9.71 -5.00 -9.33
CA PRO A 158 -8.54 -5.62 -8.73
C PRO A 158 -7.67 -4.57 -8.04
N GLY A 159 -7.22 -4.87 -6.82
CA GLY A 159 -6.45 -3.93 -6.02
C GLY A 159 -5.50 -4.62 -5.06
N ILE A 160 -4.39 -3.95 -4.74
CA ILE A 160 -3.39 -4.40 -3.76
C ILE A 160 -3.03 -3.25 -2.82
N MET A 161 -2.49 -3.59 -1.65
CA MET A 161 -1.88 -2.67 -0.69
C MET A 161 -0.39 -2.94 -0.59
N VAL A 162 0.43 -1.89 -0.63
CA VAL A 162 1.85 -1.91 -0.32
C VAL A 162 2.02 -1.28 1.05
N THR A 163 2.63 -1.98 1.99
CA THR A 163 2.69 -1.55 3.39
C THR A 163 3.91 -2.05 4.13
N ASP A 164 4.40 -1.27 5.08
CA ASP A 164 5.35 -1.67 6.11
C ASP A 164 4.68 -2.42 7.28
N THR A 165 3.42 -2.83 7.10
CA THR A 165 2.57 -3.57 8.04
C THR A 165 2.02 -2.76 9.21
N ALA A 166 2.18 -1.42 9.19
CA ALA A 166 1.46 -0.49 10.04
C ALA A 166 1.43 -0.94 11.52
N PRO A 167 0.29 -1.21 12.21
CA PRO A 167 0.31 -1.48 13.65
C PRO A 167 1.03 -2.79 14.01
N PHE A 168 1.34 -3.65 13.03
CA PHE A 168 2.05 -4.90 13.27
C PHE A 168 3.57 -4.75 13.37
N ARG A 169 4.10 -3.56 13.05
CA ARG A 169 5.54 -3.26 13.09
C ARG A 169 5.83 -1.88 13.66
N TYR A 170 4.99 -0.89 13.34
CA TYR A 170 5.23 0.52 13.62
C TYR A 170 4.65 0.91 14.99
N PRO A 171 5.48 1.10 16.03
CA PRO A 171 4.99 1.36 17.38
C PRO A 171 4.38 2.77 17.55
N TYR A 172 4.59 3.67 16.59
CA TYR A 172 4.09 5.04 16.63
C TYR A 172 2.81 5.25 15.79
N TYR A 173 2.22 4.16 15.27
CA TYR A 173 0.98 4.20 14.50
C TYR A 173 -0.13 4.90 15.30
N HIS A 174 -0.87 5.80 14.65
CA HIS A 174 -1.95 6.59 15.25
C HIS A 174 -1.56 7.36 16.53
N SER A 175 -0.32 7.86 16.58
CA SER A 175 0.20 8.58 17.76
C SER A 175 0.79 9.94 17.41
N SER A 176 0.88 10.83 18.39
CA SER A 176 1.58 12.12 18.26
C SER A 176 3.08 11.98 17.94
N SER A 177 3.63 10.78 18.13
CA SER A 177 5.01 10.43 17.83
C SER A 177 5.20 9.90 16.40
N ASP A 178 4.16 9.89 15.56
CA ASP A 178 4.30 9.58 14.12
C ASP A 178 4.96 10.75 13.39
N THR A 179 6.24 10.95 13.65
CA THR A 179 7.05 12.09 13.22
C THR A 179 8.09 11.68 12.16
N PRO A 180 8.54 12.64 11.32
CA PRO A 180 9.44 12.32 10.20
C PRO A 180 10.79 11.69 10.59
N ASP A 181 11.26 11.88 11.82
CA ASP A 181 12.51 11.29 12.34
C ASP A 181 12.39 9.78 12.60
N LYS A 182 11.18 9.20 12.56
CA LYS A 182 10.98 7.75 12.72
C LYS A 182 11.18 6.96 11.43
N LEU A 183 11.26 7.64 10.28
CA LEU A 183 11.29 7.00 8.98
C LEU A 183 12.70 6.55 8.58
N ASP A 184 12.78 5.39 7.92
CA ASP A 184 13.97 4.93 7.22
C ASP A 184 13.88 5.39 5.76
N TYR A 185 14.43 6.58 5.48
CA TYR A 185 14.34 7.21 4.17
C TYR A 185 15.07 6.43 3.07
N ASP A 186 16.15 5.72 3.41
CA ASP A 186 16.93 4.96 2.44
C ASP A 186 16.12 3.77 1.92
N ARG A 187 15.56 2.96 2.82
CA ARG A 187 14.69 1.84 2.44
C ARG A 187 13.39 2.32 1.82
N PHE A 188 12.81 3.40 2.32
CA PHE A 188 11.64 4.03 1.71
C PHE A 188 11.91 4.43 0.25
N ALA A 189 13.04 5.08 -0.04
CA ALA A 189 13.42 5.45 -1.41
C ALA A 189 13.62 4.24 -2.33
N LEU A 190 14.11 3.12 -1.80
CA LEU A 190 14.19 1.85 -2.52
C LEU A 190 12.81 1.29 -2.86
N VAL A 191 11.83 1.38 -1.95
CA VAL A 191 10.44 0.99 -2.21
C VAL A 191 9.86 1.85 -3.34
N VAL A 192 9.98 3.18 -3.27
CA VAL A 192 9.49 4.09 -4.32
C VAL A 192 10.10 3.77 -5.68
N SER A 193 11.41 3.51 -5.71
CA SER A 193 12.11 3.17 -6.96
C SER A 193 11.74 1.79 -7.49
N GLY A 194 11.48 0.81 -6.61
CA GLY A 194 10.92 -0.48 -7.01
C GLY A 194 9.50 -0.34 -7.58
N MET A 195 8.66 0.50 -6.98
CA MET A 195 7.30 0.74 -7.44
C MET A 195 7.24 1.46 -8.79
N GLU A 196 8.18 2.36 -9.08
CA GLU A 196 8.32 2.94 -10.42
C GLU A 196 8.48 1.83 -11.48
N LYS A 197 9.36 0.85 -11.22
CA LYS A 197 9.59 -0.27 -12.13
C LYS A 197 8.41 -1.22 -12.23
N VAL A 198 7.69 -1.44 -11.14
CA VAL A 198 6.41 -2.17 -11.16
C VAL A 198 5.42 -1.48 -12.11
N ILE A 199 5.24 -0.16 -11.98
CA ILE A 199 4.29 0.59 -12.81
C ILE A 199 4.71 0.56 -14.29
N GLU A 200 6.01 0.73 -14.58
CA GLU A 200 6.55 0.58 -15.95
C GLU A 200 6.28 -0.80 -16.56
N ASP A 201 6.42 -1.87 -15.77
CA ASP A 201 6.23 -3.24 -16.26
C ASP A 201 4.74 -3.60 -16.40
N LEU A 202 3.87 -3.08 -15.52
CA LEU A 202 2.42 -3.24 -15.65
C LEU A 202 1.87 -2.51 -16.89
N ASP A 203 2.45 -1.36 -17.25
CA ASP A 203 2.00 -0.58 -18.40
C ASP A 203 2.24 -1.29 -19.75
N LYS A 204 3.23 -2.18 -19.82
CA LYS A 204 3.62 -2.90 -21.05
C LYS A 204 2.78 -4.15 -21.33
N LEU A 205 1.84 -4.50 -20.46
CA LEU A 205 1.02 -5.73 -20.53
C LEU A 205 -0.38 -5.43 -21.06
#